data_AF-A0A530HFJ7-F1
#
_entry.id   AF-A0A530HFJ7-F1
#
_cell.length_a   1.000
_cell.length_b   1.000
_cell.length_c   1.000
_cell.angle_alpha   90.00
_cell.angle_beta   90.00
_cell.angle_gamma   90.00
#
_symmetry.space_group_name_H-M   'P 1'
#
loop_
_entity.id
_entity.type
_entity.pdbx_description
1 polymer ?
#
loop_
_entity_poly.entity_id
_entity_poly.type
_entity_poly.pdbx_seq_one_letter_code
_entity_poly.pdbx_strand_id
1 'polypeptide(L)'
;MPSQISQVPAISPVSIRERIGSINTAEIISVLKGELTALHIKQAFSTEVAEKITTNFVGSAGLKERNDGVPGQYVGASHYRKDAATYFADAEAARPYVNALFGNLVDPVRAVFGALKRELHSQGIELRLARSERGKANVCRALSWTGTGMFSLAPHDDVAQVLWAGNDYELSAVAHNTVAALNFYPSMPEEGGNLRLWSHKPNVADRKSQDVETTGYPYSAAYLEAVPCREIQLKAGDIALI
;
A
#
# COMPACT_ATOMS: atom_id res chain seq x y z
N MET A 1 -18.54 -42.57 -0.48
CA MET A 1 -17.75 -41.41 -0.91
C MET A 1 -18.55 -40.14 -0.61
N PRO A 2 -18.37 -39.48 0.54
CA PRO A 2 -19.00 -38.19 0.76
C PRO A 2 -18.19 -37.11 0.05
N SER A 3 -18.83 -36.39 -0.87
CA SER A 3 -18.31 -35.18 -1.50
C SER A 3 -17.98 -34.15 -0.41
N GLN A 4 -16.70 -33.79 -0.28
CA GLN A 4 -16.28 -32.62 0.47
C GLN A 4 -16.85 -31.39 -0.24
N ILE A 5 -17.98 -30.90 0.28
CA ILE A 5 -18.42 -29.54 0.01
C ILE A 5 -17.33 -28.65 0.64
N SER A 6 -16.49 -28.06 -0.21
CA SER A 6 -15.56 -27.02 0.18
C SER A 6 -16.38 -25.94 0.87
N GLN A 7 -16.24 -25.83 2.20
CA GLN A 7 -16.83 -24.73 2.95
C GLN A 7 -16.13 -23.47 2.45
N VAL A 8 -16.80 -22.74 1.55
CA VAL A 8 -16.42 -21.37 1.20
C VAL A 8 -16.31 -20.62 2.53
N PRO A 9 -15.12 -20.13 2.92
CA PRO A 9 -14.98 -19.40 4.17
C PRO A 9 -16.00 -18.27 4.19
N ALA A 10 -16.85 -18.23 5.21
CA ALA A 10 -17.84 -17.19 5.36
C ALA A 10 -17.12 -15.84 5.47
N ILE A 11 -17.34 -15.02 4.45
CA ILE A 11 -16.68 -13.73 4.27
C ILE A 11 -17.40 -12.69 5.13
N SER A 12 -16.70 -12.11 6.10
CA SER A 12 -17.16 -10.86 6.72
C SER A 12 -17.31 -9.81 5.61
N PRO A 13 -18.46 -9.14 5.48
CA PRO A 13 -18.64 -8.12 4.46
C PRO A 13 -17.58 -7.02 4.65
N VAL A 14 -16.92 -6.64 3.56
CA VAL A 14 -15.92 -5.55 3.57
C VAL A 14 -16.58 -4.29 4.13
N SER A 15 -16.07 -3.83 5.27
CA SER A 15 -16.50 -2.60 5.92
C SER A 15 -15.62 -1.44 5.44
N ILE A 16 -16.14 -0.68 4.48
CA ILE A 16 -15.48 0.52 3.96
C ILE A 16 -16.10 1.75 4.62
N ARG A 17 -15.26 2.58 5.22
CA ARG A 17 -15.64 3.91 5.71
C ARG A 17 -15.27 4.95 4.67
N GLU A 18 -16.20 5.81 4.31
CA GLU A 18 -15.92 6.97 3.45
C GLU A 18 -15.99 8.28 4.23
N ARG A 19 -15.09 9.21 3.89
CA ARG A 19 -15.09 10.60 4.38
C ARG A 19 -14.74 11.58 3.28
N ILE A 20 -15.05 12.84 3.50
CA ILE A 20 -14.62 13.96 2.66
C ILE A 20 -13.75 14.89 3.51
N GLY A 21 -12.58 15.27 2.99
CA GLY A 21 -11.67 16.23 3.60
C GLY A 21 -10.84 15.65 4.74
N SER A 22 -11.26 15.91 5.99
CA SER A 22 -10.38 15.72 7.15
C SER A 22 -10.05 14.27 7.46
N ILE A 23 -8.80 14.05 7.87
CA ILE A 23 -8.27 12.75 8.28
C ILE A 23 -8.53 12.54 9.77
N ASN A 24 -9.13 11.40 10.13
CA ASN A 24 -9.35 10.99 11.51
C ASN A 24 -8.42 9.82 11.87
N THR A 25 -7.48 10.05 12.78
CA THR A 25 -6.53 9.02 13.24
C THR A 25 -7.20 7.84 13.91
N ALA A 26 -8.36 8.01 14.55
CA ALA A 26 -9.10 6.93 15.18
C ALA A 26 -9.56 5.88 14.15
N GLU A 27 -9.92 6.30 12.94
CA GLU A 27 -10.37 5.37 11.90
C GLU A 27 -9.21 4.63 11.25
N ILE A 28 -8.07 5.30 11.07
CA ILE A 28 -6.83 4.63 10.68
C ILE A 28 -6.49 3.54 11.71
N ILE A 29 -6.59 3.86 13.00
CA ILE A 29 -6.38 2.90 14.08
C ILE A 29 -7.39 1.74 14.01
N SER A 30 -8.67 2.01 13.73
CA SER A 30 -9.68 0.96 13.53
C SER A 30 -9.34 0.02 12.36
N VAL A 31 -8.76 0.53 11.26
CA VAL A 31 -8.24 -0.34 10.19
C VAL A 31 -7.08 -1.20 10.69
N LEU A 32 -6.10 -0.60 11.39
CA LEU A 32 -4.96 -1.34 11.95
C LEU A 32 -5.38 -2.41 12.97
N LYS A 33 -6.49 -2.21 13.69
CA LYS A 33 -7.08 -3.21 14.60
C LYS A 33 -7.93 -4.27 13.89
N GLY A 34 -8.21 -4.11 12.59
CA GLY A 34 -9.09 -5.00 11.82
C GLY A 34 -10.59 -4.80 12.07
N GLU A 35 -10.99 -3.68 12.70
CA GLU A 35 -12.39 -3.30 12.93
C GLU A 35 -13.04 -2.74 11.65
N LEU A 36 -12.25 -2.06 10.83
CA LEU A 36 -12.60 -1.59 9.49
C LEU A 36 -11.74 -2.31 8.46
N THR A 37 -12.33 -2.70 7.33
CA THR A 37 -11.56 -3.25 6.20
C THR A 37 -10.81 -2.16 5.46
N ALA A 38 -11.45 -1.01 5.21
CA ALA A 38 -10.83 0.08 4.48
C ALA A 38 -11.39 1.44 4.88
N LEU A 39 -10.59 2.48 4.62
CA LEU A 39 -10.95 3.88 4.76
C LEU A 39 -10.65 4.60 3.45
N HIS A 40 -11.65 5.25 2.86
CA HIS A 40 -11.51 6.14 1.70
C HIS A 40 -11.81 7.58 2.12
N ILE A 41 -10.81 8.45 2.03
CA ILE A 41 -10.93 9.87 2.34
C ILE A 41 -10.86 10.62 1.01
N LYS A 42 -12.03 11.07 0.55
CA LYS A 42 -12.20 11.87 -0.66
C LYS A 42 -11.67 13.28 -0.41
N GLN A 43 -10.96 13.86 -1.38
CA GLN A 43 -10.44 15.24 -1.27
C GLN A 43 -9.65 15.49 0.03
N ALA A 44 -8.84 14.52 0.43
CA ALA A 44 -8.03 14.58 1.65
C ALA A 44 -6.92 15.65 1.58
N PHE A 45 -6.48 15.97 0.37
CA PHE A 45 -5.62 17.10 0.07
C PHE A 45 -6.09 17.78 -1.22
N SER A 46 -5.69 19.04 -1.41
CA SER A 46 -6.22 19.85 -2.50
C SER A 46 -5.67 19.42 -3.86
N THR A 47 -6.41 19.72 -4.92
CA THR A 47 -6.00 19.45 -6.30
C THR A 47 -4.71 20.16 -6.67
N GLU A 48 -4.47 21.36 -6.13
CA GLU A 48 -3.22 22.10 -6.38
C GLU A 48 -2.01 21.42 -5.72
N VAL A 49 -2.20 20.80 -4.55
CA VAL A 49 -1.16 19.97 -3.91
C VAL A 49 -0.93 18.71 -4.72
N ALA A 50 -2.01 18.07 -5.18
CA ALA A 50 -1.98 16.87 -6.00
C ALA A 50 -1.18 17.10 -7.30
N GLU A 51 -1.53 18.15 -8.06
CA GLU A 51 -0.85 18.54 -9.28
C GLU A 51 0.65 18.80 -9.07
N LYS A 52 1.01 19.54 -8.02
CA LYS A 52 2.42 19.83 -7.72
C LYS A 52 3.21 18.58 -7.36
N ILE A 53 2.63 17.65 -6.58
CA ILE A 53 3.28 16.36 -6.29
C ILE A 53 3.48 15.57 -7.59
N THR A 54 2.50 15.56 -8.49
CA THR A 54 2.62 14.90 -9.80
C THR A 54 3.68 15.55 -10.68
N THR A 55 3.75 16.87 -10.76
CA THR A 55 4.83 17.58 -11.48
C THR A 55 6.20 17.24 -10.91
N ASN A 56 6.34 17.24 -9.59
CA ASN A 56 7.60 16.88 -8.94
C ASN A 56 7.99 15.42 -9.19
N PHE A 57 7.03 14.51 -9.26
CA PHE A 57 7.25 13.11 -9.60
C PHE A 57 7.78 12.96 -11.04
N VAL A 58 7.07 13.51 -12.03
CA VAL A 58 7.43 13.42 -13.45
C VAL A 58 8.78 14.09 -13.74
N GLY A 59 9.07 15.21 -13.08
CA GLY A 59 10.34 15.93 -13.21
C GLY A 59 11.47 15.42 -12.30
N SER A 60 11.26 14.35 -11.53
CA SER A 60 12.23 13.88 -10.54
C SER A 60 13.48 13.30 -11.21
N ALA A 61 14.66 13.78 -10.83
CA ALA A 61 15.93 13.15 -11.21
C ALA A 61 16.11 11.74 -10.60
N GLY A 62 15.28 11.37 -9.62
CA GLY A 62 15.24 10.04 -9.03
C GLY A 62 14.18 9.12 -9.64
N LEU A 63 13.51 9.54 -10.72
CA LEU A 63 12.51 8.74 -11.42
C LEU A 63 13.17 7.52 -12.07
N LYS A 64 12.62 6.34 -11.83
CA LYS A 64 13.10 5.08 -12.38
C LYS A 64 11.95 4.30 -13.01
N GLU A 65 12.26 3.60 -14.10
CA GLU A 65 11.37 2.59 -14.68
C GLU A 65 11.28 1.36 -13.78
N ARG A 66 10.09 0.77 -13.70
CA ARG A 66 9.87 -0.51 -13.02
C ARG A 66 10.38 -1.65 -13.90
N ASN A 67 11.22 -2.49 -13.31
CA ASN A 67 11.78 -3.69 -13.96
C ASN A 67 11.31 -4.99 -13.28
N ASP A 68 10.20 -4.94 -12.54
CA ASP A 68 9.64 -6.06 -11.77
C ASP A 68 8.44 -6.74 -12.45
N GLY A 69 8.26 -6.50 -13.75
CA GLY A 69 7.18 -7.08 -14.56
C GLY A 69 5.86 -6.32 -14.49
N VAL A 70 5.79 -5.21 -13.74
CA VAL A 70 4.62 -4.31 -13.71
C VAL A 70 4.98 -3.00 -14.41
N PRO A 71 4.35 -2.65 -15.55
CA PRO A 71 4.62 -1.40 -16.26
C PRO A 71 4.37 -0.16 -15.40
N GLY A 72 5.35 0.72 -15.37
CA GLY A 72 5.23 1.98 -14.64
C GLY A 72 6.55 2.55 -14.17
N GLN A 73 6.47 3.61 -13.39
CA GLN A 73 7.61 4.37 -12.89
C GLN A 73 7.53 4.53 -11.38
N TYR A 74 8.66 4.83 -10.75
CA TYR A 74 8.70 5.07 -9.30
C TYR A 74 9.80 6.04 -8.86
N VAL A 75 9.59 6.62 -7.68
CA VAL A 75 10.59 7.34 -6.88
C VAL A 75 10.56 6.76 -5.46
N GLY A 76 11.73 6.38 -4.92
CA GLY A 76 11.84 5.71 -3.62
C GLY A 76 12.30 4.26 -3.72
N ALA A 77 12.52 3.62 -2.57
CA ALA A 77 12.94 2.22 -2.50
C ALA A 77 11.78 1.28 -2.11
N SER A 78 11.85 0.03 -2.59
CA SER A 78 11.00 -1.08 -2.15
C SER A 78 11.88 -2.15 -1.52
N HIS A 79 11.36 -2.81 -0.48
CA HIS A 79 12.00 -3.95 0.18
C HIS A 79 11.77 -5.26 -0.60
N TYR A 80 10.80 -5.29 -1.51
CA TYR A 80 10.41 -6.47 -2.26
C TYR A 80 11.60 -7.12 -2.97
N ARG A 81 11.85 -8.40 -2.67
CA ARG A 81 12.95 -9.22 -3.21
C ARG A 81 14.35 -8.63 -2.99
N LYS A 82 14.57 -7.96 -1.86
CA LYS A 82 15.88 -7.42 -1.47
C LYS A 82 16.25 -7.83 -0.05
N ASP A 83 17.53 -8.04 0.18
CA ASP A 83 18.06 -8.09 1.54
C ASP A 83 18.02 -6.70 2.20
N ALA A 84 18.21 -6.69 3.53
CA ALA A 84 18.17 -5.46 4.31
C ALA A 84 19.21 -4.44 3.85
N ALA A 85 20.43 -4.89 3.58
CA ALA A 85 21.53 -4.01 3.22
C ALA A 85 21.24 -3.25 1.92
N THR A 86 20.78 -3.97 0.89
CA THR A 86 20.40 -3.41 -0.41
C THR A 86 19.19 -2.50 -0.28
N TYR A 87 18.14 -2.93 0.45
CA TYR A 87 16.94 -2.12 0.64
C TYR A 87 17.25 -0.79 1.33
N PHE A 88 18.00 -0.81 2.42
CA PHE A 88 18.31 0.42 3.17
C PHE A 88 19.33 1.31 2.45
N ALA A 89 20.29 0.75 1.70
CA ALA A 89 21.15 1.53 0.83
C ALA A 89 20.36 2.24 -0.29
N ASP A 90 19.43 1.53 -0.93
CA ASP A 90 18.53 2.13 -1.93
C ASP A 90 17.63 3.20 -1.31
N ALA A 91 17.11 2.96 -0.10
CA ALA A 91 16.28 3.92 0.61
C ALA A 91 17.07 5.20 0.97
N GLU A 92 18.32 5.05 1.40
CA GLU A 92 19.22 6.17 1.66
C GLU A 92 19.44 7.00 0.39
N ALA A 93 19.85 6.35 -0.70
CA ALA A 93 20.10 6.99 -1.99
C ALA A 93 18.85 7.65 -2.57
N ALA A 94 17.67 7.06 -2.36
CA ALA A 94 16.41 7.60 -2.87
C ALA A 94 15.82 8.73 -2.02
N ARG A 95 16.26 8.89 -0.76
CA ARG A 95 15.64 9.81 0.21
C ARG A 95 15.58 11.27 -0.25
N PRO A 96 16.63 11.85 -0.85
CA PRO A 96 16.57 13.22 -1.35
C PRO A 96 15.46 13.40 -2.39
N TYR A 97 15.27 12.42 -3.28
CA TYR A 97 14.23 12.46 -4.32
C TYR A 97 12.83 12.27 -3.74
N VAL A 98 12.67 11.39 -2.75
CA VAL A 98 11.39 11.25 -2.02
C VAL A 98 11.03 12.54 -1.30
N ASN A 99 12.00 13.24 -0.71
CA ASN A 99 11.75 14.54 -0.08
C ASN A 99 11.37 15.60 -1.13
N ALA A 100 12.01 15.58 -2.30
CA ALA A 100 11.75 16.51 -3.39
C ALA A 100 10.34 16.38 -3.99
N LEU A 101 9.68 15.22 -3.84
CA LEU A 101 8.26 15.06 -4.23
C LEU A 101 7.36 16.10 -3.56
N PHE A 102 7.67 16.44 -2.31
CA PHE A 102 6.89 17.40 -1.53
C PHE A 102 7.51 18.78 -1.52
N GLY A 103 8.85 18.92 -1.66
CA GLY A 103 9.50 20.23 -1.75
C GLY A 103 9.10 21.17 -0.61
N ASN A 104 8.52 22.33 -0.96
CA ASN A 104 8.00 23.33 -0.02
C ASN A 104 6.47 23.20 0.24
N LEU A 105 5.84 22.11 -0.21
CA LEU A 105 4.42 21.86 -0.01
C LEU A 105 4.12 21.47 1.44
N VAL A 106 2.85 21.60 1.82
CA VAL A 106 2.31 20.86 2.96
C VAL A 106 2.26 19.39 2.56
N ASP A 107 3.18 18.61 3.12
CA ASP A 107 3.33 17.18 2.83
C ASP A 107 2.18 16.37 3.49
N PRO A 108 1.22 15.81 2.70
CA PRO A 108 0.10 15.06 3.26
C PRO A 108 0.55 13.76 3.92
N VAL A 109 1.63 13.13 3.44
CA VAL A 109 2.17 11.88 3.99
C VAL A 109 2.73 12.13 5.39
N ARG A 110 3.61 13.12 5.53
CA ARG A 110 4.20 13.48 6.83
C ARG A 110 3.17 14.03 7.80
N ALA A 111 2.15 14.75 7.31
CA ALA A 111 1.06 15.24 8.14
C ALA A 111 0.28 14.07 8.78
N VAL A 112 -0.12 13.08 7.98
CA VAL A 112 -0.81 11.88 8.48
C VAL A 112 0.08 11.08 9.42
N PHE A 113 1.31 10.79 9.00
CA PHE A 113 2.26 10.03 9.81
C PHE A 113 2.54 10.71 11.16
N GLY A 114 2.70 12.04 11.15
CA GLY A 114 2.91 12.83 12.36
C GLY A 114 1.69 12.87 13.27
N ALA A 115 0.48 13.00 12.72
CA ALA A 115 -0.76 12.97 13.49
C ALA A 115 -0.97 11.60 14.16
N LEU A 116 -0.83 10.52 13.38
CA LEU A 116 -0.94 9.15 13.88
C LEU A 116 0.12 8.86 14.94
N LYS A 117 1.36 9.31 14.74
CA LYS A 117 2.44 9.16 15.71
C LYS A 117 2.11 9.82 17.05
N ARG A 118 1.55 11.04 17.04
CA ARG A 118 1.14 11.73 18.29
C ARG A 118 0.01 11.00 19.00
N GLU A 119 -0.97 10.53 18.24
CA GLU A 119 -2.12 9.78 18.78
C GLU A 119 -1.67 8.46 19.42
N LEU A 120 -0.85 7.67 18.71
CA LEU A 120 -0.33 6.41 19.25
C LEU A 120 0.58 6.62 20.46
N HIS A 121 1.39 7.68 20.45
CA HIS A 121 2.25 8.01 21.57
C HIS A 121 1.47 8.35 22.85
N SER A 122 0.30 9.00 22.74
CA SER A 122 -0.57 9.25 23.91
C SER A 122 -1.08 7.95 24.54
N GLN A 123 -1.08 6.85 23.78
CA GLN A 123 -1.45 5.50 24.19
C GLN A 123 -0.22 4.63 24.54
N GLY A 124 0.99 5.20 24.59
CA GLY A 124 2.22 4.48 24.89
C GLY A 124 2.78 3.63 23.74
N ILE A 125 2.30 3.83 22.50
CA ILE A 125 2.71 3.10 21.31
C ILE A 125 3.64 3.95 20.45
N GLU A 126 4.80 3.41 20.07
CA GLU A 126 5.73 4.08 19.15
C GLU A 126 5.37 3.81 17.69
N LEU A 127 5.11 4.87 16.92
CA LEU A 127 5.13 4.82 15.46
C LEU A 127 6.43 5.40 14.90
N ARG A 128 7.12 4.59 14.09
CA ARG A 128 8.38 4.97 13.42
C ARG A 128 8.54 4.23 12.08
N LEU A 129 9.43 4.75 11.23
CA LEU A 129 9.83 4.05 10.01
C LEU A 129 10.66 2.81 10.36
N ALA A 130 10.58 1.82 9.48
CA ALA A 130 11.39 0.61 9.58
C ALA A 130 12.89 0.95 9.58
N ARG A 131 13.67 0.30 10.44
CA ARG A 131 15.13 0.49 10.54
C ARG A 131 15.85 -0.81 10.87
N SER A 132 17.15 -0.82 10.59
CA SER A 132 18.11 -1.84 11.03
C SER A 132 19.46 -1.16 11.30
N GLU A 133 20.48 -1.94 11.67
CA GLU A 133 21.88 -1.46 11.70
C GLU A 133 22.35 -0.94 10.33
N ARG A 134 21.70 -1.37 9.24
CA ARG A 134 22.04 -0.99 7.86
C ARG A 134 21.40 0.32 7.42
N GLY A 135 20.41 0.85 8.15
CA GLY A 135 19.78 2.13 7.82
C GLY A 135 18.29 2.20 8.12
N LYS A 136 17.57 3.08 7.40
CA LYS A 136 16.17 3.41 7.66
C LYS A 136 15.38 3.61 6.36
N ALA A 137 14.14 3.12 6.36
CA ALA A 137 13.22 3.23 5.24
C ALA A 137 12.87 4.70 4.88
N ASN A 138 12.37 4.90 3.67
CA ASN A 138 11.73 6.16 3.28
C ASN A 138 10.34 6.29 3.92
N VAL A 139 9.81 7.52 4.01
CA VAL A 139 8.46 7.77 4.55
C VAL A 139 7.36 7.26 3.60
N CYS A 140 7.65 7.21 2.30
CA CYS A 140 6.80 6.66 1.27
C CYS A 140 7.63 6.28 0.04
N ARG A 141 6.96 5.64 -0.92
CA ARG A 141 7.41 5.45 -2.29
C ARG A 141 6.31 6.00 -3.20
N ALA A 142 6.66 6.76 -4.23
CA ALA A 142 5.72 7.21 -5.24
C ALA A 142 5.77 6.28 -6.46
N LEU A 143 4.60 6.01 -7.03
CA LEU A 143 4.37 5.03 -8.06
C LEU A 143 3.44 5.61 -9.12
N SER A 144 3.73 5.32 -10.38
CA SER A 144 2.82 5.48 -11.50
C SER A 144 2.68 4.12 -12.19
N TRP A 145 1.45 3.74 -12.54
CA TRP A 145 1.15 2.53 -13.28
C TRP A 145 0.67 2.90 -14.67
N THR A 146 1.26 2.26 -15.68
CA THR A 146 0.92 2.47 -17.10
C THR A 146 0.40 1.20 -17.77
N GLY A 147 0.17 0.14 -16.97
CA GLY A 147 -0.37 -1.13 -17.44
C GLY A 147 -1.77 -0.96 -18.03
N THR A 148 -1.98 -1.59 -19.18
CA THR A 148 -3.27 -1.69 -19.87
C THR A 148 -3.87 -3.09 -19.68
N GLY A 149 -5.19 -3.22 -19.86
CA GLY A 149 -5.91 -4.49 -19.71
C GLY A 149 -6.83 -4.51 -18.49
N MET A 150 -7.10 -5.71 -17.95
CA MET A 150 -8.04 -5.87 -16.84
C MET A 150 -7.55 -5.24 -15.54
N PHE A 151 -6.23 -5.22 -15.32
CA PHE A 151 -5.62 -4.67 -14.13
C PHE A 151 -4.34 -3.91 -14.50
N SER A 152 -4.24 -2.64 -14.10
CA SER A 152 -2.97 -1.88 -14.18
C SER A 152 -1.95 -2.36 -13.13
N LEU A 153 -2.43 -2.95 -12.04
CA LEU A 153 -1.67 -3.72 -11.06
C LEU A 153 -2.47 -4.97 -10.72
N ALA A 154 -1.92 -6.15 -10.99
CA ALA A 154 -2.63 -7.40 -10.78
C ALA A 154 -2.93 -7.63 -9.27
N PRO A 155 -3.97 -8.43 -8.95
CA PRO A 155 -4.38 -8.66 -7.57
C PRO A 155 -3.26 -9.30 -6.72
N HIS A 156 -3.11 -8.85 -5.48
CA HIS A 156 -2.04 -9.30 -4.57
C HIS A 156 -2.40 -9.12 -3.09
N ASP A 157 -1.58 -9.69 -2.22
CA ASP A 157 -1.54 -9.37 -0.79
C ASP A 157 -0.13 -8.97 -0.35
N ASP A 158 -0.03 -7.92 0.47
CA ASP A 158 1.27 -7.42 0.96
C ASP A 158 1.85 -8.29 2.08
N VAL A 159 1.03 -9.11 2.74
CA VAL A 159 1.48 -9.97 3.85
C VAL A 159 2.57 -10.93 3.38
N ALA A 160 2.43 -11.56 2.21
CA ALA A 160 3.47 -12.42 1.67
C ALA A 160 4.78 -11.65 1.41
N GLN A 161 4.72 -10.43 0.88
CA GLN A 161 5.92 -9.62 0.61
C GLN A 161 6.67 -9.28 1.89
N VAL A 162 5.92 -8.96 2.96
CA VAL A 162 6.47 -8.67 4.28
C VAL A 162 7.05 -9.92 4.94
N LEU A 163 6.36 -11.07 4.87
CA LEU A 163 6.85 -12.35 5.39
C LEU A 163 8.21 -12.74 4.79
N TRP A 164 8.39 -12.46 3.50
CA TRP A 164 9.58 -12.82 2.74
C TRP A 164 10.55 -11.66 2.53
N ALA A 165 10.42 -10.59 3.33
CA ALA A 165 11.31 -9.43 3.30
C ALA A 165 12.73 -9.70 3.83
N GLY A 166 13.00 -10.92 4.33
CA GLY A 166 14.25 -11.33 4.96
C GLY A 166 14.19 -11.28 6.49
N ASN A 167 15.22 -11.83 7.14
CA ASN A 167 15.27 -11.96 8.61
C ASN A 167 16.17 -10.91 9.30
N ASP A 168 16.83 -10.05 8.52
CA ASP A 168 17.87 -9.15 9.03
C ASP A 168 17.29 -7.80 9.53
N TYR A 169 15.97 -7.68 9.62
CA TYR A 169 15.25 -6.49 10.09
C TYR A 169 13.78 -6.80 10.40
N GLU A 170 13.11 -5.84 11.02
CA GLU A 170 11.84 -6.01 11.74
C GLU A 170 10.58 -6.29 10.88
N LEU A 171 10.66 -6.32 9.54
CA LEU A 171 9.48 -6.43 8.70
C LEU A 171 8.78 -7.80 8.82
N SER A 172 9.51 -8.91 8.76
CA SER A 172 8.87 -10.23 8.79
C SER A 172 8.06 -10.47 10.07
N ALA A 173 8.51 -9.91 11.20
CA ALA A 173 7.81 -9.98 12.47
C ALA A 173 6.45 -9.27 12.47
N VAL A 174 6.26 -8.22 11.64
CA VAL A 174 4.98 -7.49 11.60
C VAL A 174 3.90 -8.20 10.78
N ALA A 175 4.26 -9.18 9.95
CA ALA A 175 3.30 -9.92 9.11
C ALA A 175 2.25 -10.71 9.90
N HIS A 176 2.48 -10.95 11.20
CA HIS A 176 1.51 -11.56 12.10
C HIS A 176 0.41 -10.60 12.57
N ASN A 177 0.55 -9.31 12.28
CA ASN A 177 -0.44 -8.27 12.57
C ASN A 177 -1.23 -7.90 11.30
N THR A 178 -2.16 -6.95 11.42
CA THR A 178 -2.76 -6.31 10.25
C THR A 178 -1.68 -5.51 9.51
N VAL A 179 -1.36 -5.96 8.30
CA VAL A 179 -0.57 -5.20 7.33
C VAL A 179 -1.56 -4.37 6.53
N ALA A 180 -1.38 -3.05 6.53
CA ALA A 180 -2.24 -2.11 5.83
C ALA A 180 -1.44 -1.24 4.86
N ALA A 181 -2.02 -0.95 3.70
CA ALA A 181 -1.44 -0.07 2.69
C ALA A 181 -2.12 1.30 2.73
N LEU A 182 -1.34 2.33 3.09
CA LEU A 182 -1.79 3.73 3.07
C LEU A 182 -1.35 4.40 1.78
N ASN A 183 -2.30 4.64 0.88
CA ASN A 183 -2.09 5.19 -0.44
C ASN A 183 -2.64 6.62 -0.54
N PHE A 184 -1.85 7.49 -1.16
CA PHE A 184 -2.23 8.86 -1.49
C PHE A 184 -2.29 8.93 -3.01
N TYR A 185 -3.32 9.57 -3.57
CA TYR A 185 -3.55 9.60 -5.02
C TYR A 185 -3.42 11.03 -5.57
N PRO A 186 -2.21 11.51 -5.89
CA PRO A 186 -2.01 12.83 -6.52
C PRO A 186 -2.50 12.91 -7.96
N SER A 187 -2.60 11.78 -8.66
CA SER A 187 -3.06 11.71 -10.05
C SER A 187 -3.80 10.41 -10.27
N MET A 188 -4.86 10.47 -11.06
CA MET A 188 -5.66 9.35 -11.53
C MET A 188 -5.99 9.56 -13.01
N PRO A 189 -6.06 8.48 -13.83
CA PRO A 189 -6.60 8.59 -15.18
C PRO A 189 -8.09 8.99 -15.14
N GLU A 190 -8.60 9.54 -16.26
CA GLU A 190 -10.03 9.86 -16.40
C GLU A 190 -10.90 8.60 -16.35
N GLU A 191 -10.40 7.48 -16.88
CA GLU A 191 -11.07 6.19 -16.89
C GLU A 191 -10.15 5.09 -16.35
N GLY A 192 -10.73 4.15 -15.61
CA GLY A 192 -10.00 3.05 -14.98
C GLY A 192 -9.25 3.46 -13.70
N GLY A 193 -8.27 2.65 -13.30
CA GLY A 193 -7.48 2.91 -12.08
C GLY A 193 -8.24 2.71 -10.76
N ASN A 194 -9.48 2.23 -10.78
CA ASN A 194 -10.26 1.93 -9.57
C ASN A 194 -9.51 0.95 -8.67
N LEU A 195 -9.61 1.18 -7.36
CA LEU A 195 -9.12 0.24 -6.37
C LEU A 195 -10.17 -0.85 -6.14
N ARG A 196 -9.84 -2.09 -6.50
CA ARG A 196 -10.72 -3.24 -6.29
C ARG A 196 -10.25 -4.02 -5.06
N LEU A 197 -11.13 -4.14 -4.07
CA LEU A 197 -10.91 -4.94 -2.87
C LEU A 197 -11.76 -6.20 -2.92
N TRP A 198 -11.12 -7.36 -2.84
CA TRP A 198 -11.82 -8.63 -2.67
C TRP A 198 -12.04 -8.89 -1.19
N SER A 199 -13.19 -9.44 -0.88
CA SER A 199 -13.61 -9.77 0.47
C SER A 199 -12.96 -11.09 0.90
N HIS A 200 -11.64 -11.20 0.77
CA HIS A 200 -10.89 -12.43 0.98
C HIS A 200 -9.47 -12.09 1.43
N LYS A 201 -9.05 -12.71 2.52
CA LYS A 201 -7.68 -12.61 3.04
C LYS A 201 -6.95 -13.92 2.73
N PRO A 202 -6.04 -13.95 1.75
CA PRO A 202 -5.34 -15.17 1.39
C PRO A 202 -4.56 -15.77 2.55
N ASN A 203 -4.71 -17.08 2.73
CA ASN A 203 -3.93 -17.89 3.64
C ASN A 203 -2.74 -18.58 2.92
N VAL A 204 -1.99 -19.41 3.64
CA VAL A 204 -0.82 -20.11 3.08
C VAL A 204 -1.21 -21.09 1.95
N ALA A 205 -2.32 -21.82 2.11
CA ALA A 205 -2.80 -22.75 1.10
C ALA A 205 -3.28 -22.01 -0.16
N ASP A 206 -3.94 -20.87 0.02
CA ASP A 206 -4.36 -19.99 -1.09
C ASP A 206 -3.14 -19.56 -1.92
N ARG A 207 -2.13 -19.00 -1.24
CA ARG A 207 -0.87 -18.58 -1.89
C ARG A 207 -0.17 -19.71 -2.62
N LYS A 208 -0.15 -20.91 -2.01
CA LYS A 208 0.42 -22.12 -2.61
C LYS A 208 -0.33 -22.56 -3.86
N SER A 209 -1.65 -22.55 -3.82
CA SER A 209 -2.48 -22.94 -4.97
C SER A 209 -2.35 -21.98 -6.16
N GLN A 210 -1.78 -20.80 -5.93
CA GLN A 210 -1.61 -19.74 -6.91
C GLN A 210 -0.12 -19.49 -7.24
N ASP A 211 0.79 -20.33 -6.72
CA ASP A 211 2.24 -20.21 -6.89
C ASP A 211 2.82 -18.83 -6.50
N VAL A 212 2.22 -18.18 -5.49
CA VAL A 212 2.61 -16.85 -4.97
C VAL A 212 3.03 -16.88 -3.50
N GLU A 213 3.43 -18.03 -2.96
CA GLU A 213 3.84 -18.21 -1.55
C GLU A 213 4.84 -17.17 -1.05
N THR A 214 5.81 -16.82 -1.89
CA THR A 214 6.92 -15.94 -1.54
C THR A 214 6.77 -14.51 -2.06
N THR A 215 5.74 -14.24 -2.88
CA THR A 215 5.58 -12.96 -3.58
C THR A 215 4.26 -12.27 -3.25
N GLY A 216 3.21 -13.03 -2.94
CA GLY A 216 1.83 -12.55 -2.83
C GLY A 216 1.26 -11.99 -4.12
N TYR A 217 1.96 -12.14 -5.25
CA TYR A 217 1.64 -11.49 -6.52
C TYR A 217 2.10 -12.33 -7.74
N PRO A 218 1.29 -12.43 -8.82
CA PRO A 218 -0.11 -12.02 -8.94
C PRO A 218 -1.10 -13.17 -8.67
N TYR A 219 -2.22 -12.90 -8.02
CA TYR A 219 -3.36 -13.83 -8.01
C TYR A 219 -4.07 -13.85 -9.36
N SER A 220 -4.51 -15.03 -9.80
CA SER A 220 -5.22 -15.17 -11.08
C SER A 220 -6.65 -14.62 -11.00
N ALA A 221 -7.18 -14.13 -12.14
CA ALA A 221 -8.57 -13.69 -12.21
C ALA A 221 -9.57 -14.84 -11.94
N ALA A 222 -9.23 -16.06 -12.39
CA ALA A 222 -10.04 -17.26 -12.16
C ALA A 222 -10.17 -17.59 -10.66
N TYR A 223 -9.09 -17.42 -9.89
CA TYR A 223 -9.11 -17.60 -8.45
C TYR A 223 -10.08 -16.64 -7.74
N LEU A 224 -10.20 -15.42 -8.26
CA LEU A 224 -11.00 -14.35 -7.66
C LEU A 224 -12.41 -14.21 -8.24
N GLU A 225 -12.76 -14.97 -9.27
CA GLU A 225 -14.00 -14.82 -10.04
C GLU A 225 -15.25 -14.91 -9.17
N ALA A 226 -15.27 -15.88 -8.24
CA ALA A 226 -16.39 -16.10 -7.33
C ALA A 226 -16.29 -15.29 -6.02
N VAL A 227 -15.21 -14.52 -5.83
CA VAL A 227 -14.97 -13.78 -4.58
C VAL A 227 -15.65 -12.41 -4.66
N PRO A 228 -16.57 -12.07 -3.74
CA PRO A 228 -17.20 -10.76 -3.70
C PRO A 228 -16.15 -9.65 -3.62
N CYS A 229 -16.28 -8.63 -4.46
CA CYS A 229 -15.40 -7.47 -4.45
C CYS A 229 -16.18 -6.16 -4.32
N ARG A 230 -15.48 -5.13 -3.87
CA ARG A 230 -15.93 -3.74 -3.90
C ARG A 230 -14.94 -2.92 -4.68
N GLU A 231 -15.45 -2.01 -5.50
CA GLU A 231 -14.63 -1.02 -6.19
C GLU A 231 -14.74 0.32 -5.49
N ILE A 232 -13.59 0.97 -5.34
CA ILE A 232 -13.48 2.34 -4.86
C ILE A 232 -12.99 3.17 -6.05
N GLN A 233 -13.85 4.08 -6.50
CA GLN A 233 -13.46 5.07 -7.49
C GLN A 233 -12.66 6.16 -6.78
N LEU A 234 -11.40 6.29 -7.18
CA LEU A 234 -10.45 7.24 -6.60
C LEU A 234 -10.31 8.45 -7.51
N LYS A 235 -10.05 9.61 -6.91
CA LYS A 235 -9.75 10.86 -7.61
C LYS A 235 -8.44 11.46 -7.12
N ALA A 236 -7.88 12.37 -7.91
CA ALA A 236 -6.76 13.18 -7.46
C ALA A 236 -7.13 13.92 -6.16
N GLY A 237 -6.26 13.83 -5.15
CA GLY A 237 -6.50 14.37 -3.81
C GLY A 237 -7.04 13.36 -2.80
N ASP A 238 -7.37 12.12 -3.21
CA ASP A 238 -7.89 11.11 -2.31
C ASP A 238 -6.79 10.36 -1.53
N ILE A 239 -7.17 9.81 -0.39
CA ILE A 239 -6.39 8.82 0.38
C ILE A 239 -7.21 7.55 0.52
N ALA A 240 -6.57 6.40 0.35
CA ALA A 240 -7.15 5.11 0.72
C ALA A 240 -6.21 4.38 1.69
N LEU A 241 -6.79 3.82 2.75
CA LEU A 241 -6.13 2.87 3.64
C LEU A 241 -6.87 1.53 3.51
N ILE A 242 -6.14 0.47 3.18
CA ILE A 242 -6.67 -0.87 2.94
C ILE A 242 -5.86 -1.94 3.67
#